data_AF-A0A2W1EBC3-F1
#
_entry.id   AF-A0A2W1EBC3-F1
#
_cell.length_a   1.000
_cell.length_b   1.000
_cell.length_c   1.000
_cell.angle_alpha   90.00
_cell.angle_beta   90.00
_cell.angle_gamma   90.00
#
_symmetry.space_group_name_H-M   'P 1'
#
loop_
_entity.id
_entity.type
_entity.pdbx_description
1 polymer ?
#
loop_
_entity_poly.entity_id
_entity_poly.type
_entity_poly.pdbx_seq_one_letter_code
_entity_poly.pdbx_strand_id
1 'polypeptide(L)'
;MGMGNVRYSTGVQPIGKNQERGPFKIDDRGDLVFAAGGLTGDVGFQACPGAVGGGWKIWLSGVAKPAGSEGCLPVTLRASKEDEPKKCLYSSAPA
;
A
#
# COMPACT_ATOMS: atom_id res chain seq x y z
N MET A 1 -1.32 4.90 14.45
CA MET A 1 -1.44 4.59 13.01
C MET A 1 -0.72 3.29 12.75
N GLY A 2 -1.45 2.18 12.60
CA GLY A 2 -0.89 0.83 12.40
C GLY A 2 -1.89 -0.12 11.75
N MET A 3 -2.88 0.43 11.04
CA MET A 3 -3.97 -0.33 10.40
C MET A 3 -3.67 -0.61 8.92
N GLY A 4 -2.39 -0.72 8.55
CA GLY A 4 -2.01 -1.02 7.17
C GLY A 4 -2.20 0.12 6.16
N ASN A 5 -2.02 1.38 6.57
CA ASN A 5 -2.11 2.52 5.64
C ASN A 5 -0.92 2.51 4.68
N VAL A 6 -1.17 2.32 3.38
CA VAL A 6 -0.14 2.34 2.34
C VAL A 6 -0.01 3.75 1.79
N ARG A 7 1.20 4.30 1.86
CA ARG A 7 1.53 5.64 1.36
C ARG A 7 2.84 5.61 0.60
N TYR A 8 3.15 6.72 -0.05
CA TYR A 8 4.45 6.97 -0.65
C TYR A 8 5.22 8.02 0.16
N SER A 9 6.53 7.98 0.04
CA SER A 9 7.45 9.02 0.50
C SER A 9 8.33 9.43 -0.68
N THR A 10 8.64 10.71 -0.82
CA THR A 10 9.52 11.20 -1.89
C THR A 10 10.93 11.47 -1.37
N GLY A 11 11.95 11.02 -2.13
CA GLY A 11 13.36 11.26 -1.81
C GLY A 11 13.75 10.80 -0.40
N VAL A 12 14.27 11.74 0.39
CA VAL A 12 14.77 11.51 1.77
C VAL A 12 13.72 11.80 2.86
N GLN A 13 12.43 11.86 2.51
CA GLN A 13 11.37 12.15 3.48
C GLN A 13 11.41 11.15 4.67
N PRO A 14 11.48 11.63 5.92
CA PRO A 14 11.52 10.77 7.09
C PRO A 14 10.19 10.03 7.24
N ILE A 15 10.25 8.80 7.76
CA ILE A 15 9.07 8.01 8.11
C ILE A 15 8.80 8.14 9.61
N GLY A 16 7.53 8.03 10.01
CA GLY A 16 7.14 8.06 11.42
C GLY A 16 7.55 6.80 12.19
N LYS A 17 7.51 6.87 13.53
CA LYS A 17 7.91 5.77 14.43
C LYS A 17 7.28 4.40 14.13
N ASN A 18 6.02 4.38 13.66
CA ASN A 18 5.25 3.16 13.37
C ASN A 18 5.02 2.97 11.87
N GLN A 19 5.95 3.46 11.05
CA GLN A 19 5.91 3.30 9.61
C GLN A 19 7.11 2.49 9.16
N GLU A 20 6.93 1.74 8.09
CA GLU A 20 7.95 0.92 7.48
C GLU A 20 7.87 1.07 5.95
N ARG A 21 9.00 0.97 5.26
CA ARG A 21 9.07 1.07 3.78
C ARG A 21 8.96 -0.30 3.10
N GLY A 22 8.67 -1.33 3.87
CA GLY A 22 8.79 -2.73 3.50
C GLY A 22 8.83 -3.59 4.76
N PRO A 23 8.80 -4.92 4.62
CA PRO A 23 9.19 -5.62 3.39
C PRO A 23 8.03 -5.82 2.40
N PHE A 24 8.28 -5.51 1.11
CA PHE A 24 7.44 -5.94 0.00
C PHE A 24 8.14 -7.06 -0.76
N LYS A 25 7.38 -8.03 -1.28
CA LYS A 25 7.88 -9.07 -2.17
C LYS A 25 6.84 -9.45 -3.23
N ILE A 26 7.29 -10.20 -4.23
CA ILE A 26 6.41 -10.83 -5.22
C ILE A 26 6.26 -12.29 -4.80
N ASP A 27 5.03 -12.79 -4.71
CA ASP A 27 4.74 -14.19 -4.38
C ASP A 27 4.87 -15.11 -5.62
N ASP A 28 4.70 -16.42 -5.41
CA ASP A 28 4.82 -17.43 -6.48
C ASP A 28 3.77 -17.28 -7.60
N ARG A 29 2.71 -16.48 -7.36
CA ARG A 29 1.68 -16.18 -8.35
C ARG A 29 1.99 -14.91 -9.14
N GLY A 30 3.08 -14.23 -8.84
CA GLY A 30 3.44 -12.94 -9.45
C GLY A 30 2.72 -11.75 -8.82
N ASP A 31 2.14 -11.91 -7.62
CA ASP A 31 1.43 -10.85 -6.94
C ASP A 31 2.32 -10.15 -5.92
N LEU A 32 2.24 -8.82 -5.89
CA LEU A 32 2.86 -8.02 -4.85
C LEU A 32 2.14 -8.31 -3.53
N VAL A 33 2.93 -8.59 -2.50
CA VAL A 33 2.47 -8.79 -1.13
C VAL A 33 3.39 -8.06 -0.16
N PHE A 34 2.85 -7.68 0.99
CA PHE A 34 3.63 -7.15 2.10
C PHE A 34 4.08 -8.33 2.98
N ALA A 35 5.38 -8.63 2.97
CA ALA A 35 5.96 -9.66 3.81
C ALA A 35 6.18 -9.08 5.20
N ALA A 36 5.10 -9.01 5.97
CA ALA A 36 5.07 -8.36 7.27
C ALA A 36 6.20 -8.88 8.17
N GLY A 37 7.16 -8.01 8.51
CA GLY A 37 8.37 -8.33 9.27
C GLY A 37 8.10 -8.64 10.75
N GLY A 38 7.27 -9.65 11.02
CA GLY A 38 6.88 -10.08 12.36
C GLY A 38 5.42 -10.54 12.50
N LEU A 39 4.58 -10.45 11.46
CA LEU A 39 3.24 -11.04 11.45
C LEU A 39 3.28 -12.37 10.71
N THR A 40 2.37 -13.30 11.04
CA THR A 40 2.32 -14.62 10.42
C THR A 40 1.83 -14.52 8.97
N GLY A 41 2.77 -14.47 8.04
CA GLY A 41 2.52 -14.65 6.61
C GLY A 41 2.44 -13.36 5.79
N ASP A 42 2.18 -13.55 4.51
CA ASP A 42 2.10 -12.48 3.52
C ASP A 42 0.76 -11.76 3.59
N VAL A 43 0.81 -10.44 3.61
CA VAL A 43 -0.38 -9.59 3.67
C VAL A 43 -0.65 -9.01 2.29
N GLY A 44 -1.86 -9.22 1.79
CA GLY A 44 -2.33 -8.66 0.53
C GLY A 44 -2.81 -7.22 0.68
N PHE A 45 -3.68 -6.79 -0.25
CA PHE A 45 -4.18 -5.43 -0.29
C PHE A 45 -5.72 -5.40 -0.35
N GLN A 46 -6.25 -4.25 0.03
CA GLN A 46 -7.66 -3.90 -0.13
C GLN A 46 -7.76 -2.45 -0.63
N ALA A 47 -8.77 -2.18 -1.45
CA ALA A 47 -9.12 -0.84 -1.89
C ALA A 47 -10.29 -0.35 -1.05
N CYS A 48 -10.14 0.80 -0.40
CA CYS A 48 -11.18 1.43 0.41
C CYS A 48 -11.60 2.79 -0.19
N PRO A 49 -12.88 3.16 -0.16
CA PRO A 49 -13.34 4.42 -0.74
C PRO A 49 -12.85 5.64 0.05
N GLY A 50 -12.96 6.83 -0.57
CA GLY A 50 -12.64 8.11 0.07
C GLY A 50 -11.25 8.65 -0.25
N ALA A 51 -10.71 8.34 -1.44
CA ALA A 51 -9.59 9.11 -2.00
C ALA A 51 -10.07 10.46 -2.54
N VAL A 52 -9.10 11.37 -2.75
CA VAL A 52 -9.34 12.65 -3.41
C VAL A 52 -10.01 12.42 -4.76
N GLY A 53 -11.04 13.21 -5.08
CA GLY A 53 -11.81 13.07 -6.32
C GLY A 53 -12.77 11.89 -6.35
N GLY A 54 -13.14 11.30 -5.20
CA GLY A 54 -14.08 10.18 -5.13
C GLY A 54 -13.46 8.82 -5.48
N GLY A 55 -12.13 8.74 -5.54
CA GLY A 55 -11.41 7.51 -5.83
C GLY A 55 -11.26 6.56 -4.64
N TRP A 56 -10.36 5.60 -4.81
CA TRP A 56 -10.06 4.55 -3.83
C TRP A 56 -8.64 4.68 -3.28
N LYS A 57 -8.47 4.38 -2.00
CA LYS A 57 -7.19 4.31 -1.28
C LYS A 57 -6.77 2.86 -1.15
N ILE A 58 -5.50 2.58 -1.39
CA ILE A 58 -4.93 1.24 -1.17
C ILE A 58 -4.50 1.11 0.29
N TRP A 59 -4.87 -0.02 0.90
CA TRP A 59 -4.49 -0.41 2.26
C TRP A 59 -3.99 -1.85 2.25
N LEU A 60 -3.22 -2.24 3.26
CA LEU A 60 -2.96 -3.64 3.52
C LEU A 60 -4.26 -4.33 3.95
N SER A 61 -4.43 -5.58 3.54
CA SER A 61 -5.51 -6.43 4.03
C SER A 61 -5.26 -6.83 5.50
N GLY A 62 -6.24 -7.46 6.15
CA GLY A 62 -6.14 -7.94 7.53
C GLY A 62 -6.89 -7.08 8.57
N VAL A 63 -7.26 -5.83 8.23
CA VAL A 63 -8.19 -5.02 9.02
C VAL A 63 -9.42 -4.74 8.17
N ALA A 64 -10.61 -5.18 8.61
CA ALA A 64 -11.84 -5.10 7.79
C ALA A 64 -12.33 -3.67 7.53
N LYS A 65 -12.09 -2.74 8.45
CA LYS A 65 -12.51 -1.34 8.36
C LYS A 65 -11.35 -0.41 8.74
N PRO A 66 -10.30 -0.30 7.91
CA PRO A 66 -9.13 0.49 8.23
C PRO A 66 -9.52 1.96 8.36
N ALA A 67 -9.11 2.60 9.47
CA ALA A 67 -9.49 3.97 9.82
C ALA A 67 -11.00 4.25 9.80
N GLY A 68 -11.84 3.22 10.03
CA GLY A 68 -13.30 3.35 9.99
C GLY A 68 -13.90 3.43 8.58
N SER A 69 -13.11 3.18 7.54
CA SER A 69 -13.62 3.13 6.16
C SER A 69 -14.52 1.90 5.96
N GLU A 70 -15.66 2.09 5.29
CA GLU A 70 -16.60 1.03 4.92
C GLU A 70 -16.58 0.80 3.41
N GLY A 71 -17.04 -0.37 2.98
CA GLY A 71 -17.11 -0.71 1.55
C GLY A 71 -15.74 -1.04 0.92
N CYS A 72 -14.76 -1.45 1.72
CA CYS A 72 -13.48 -1.90 1.21
C CYS A 72 -13.63 -3.20 0.39
N LEU A 73 -12.95 -3.28 -0.74
CA LEU A 73 -12.94 -4.43 -1.63
C LEU A 73 -11.55 -5.10 -1.63
N PRO A 74 -11.47 -6.44 -1.59
CA PRO A 74 -10.19 -7.13 -1.75
C PRO A 74 -9.64 -6.86 -3.14
N VAL A 75 -8.34 -6.57 -3.22
CA VAL A 75 -7.66 -6.37 -4.51
C VAL A 75 -6.33 -7.11 -4.52
N THR A 76 -6.00 -7.65 -5.69
CA THR A 76 -4.70 -8.27 -5.94
C THR A 76 -3.87 -7.33 -6.80
N LEU A 77 -2.66 -7.03 -6.36
CA LEU A 77 -1.73 -6.18 -7.10
C LEU A 77 -0.74 -7.08 -7.85
N ARG A 78 -0.90 -7.21 -9.16
CA ARG A 78 0.03 -8.00 -9.99
C ARG A 78 1.29 -7.19 -10.30
N ALA A 79 2.45 -7.78 -10.05
CA ALA A 79 3.71 -7.18 -10.47
C ALA A 79 3.89 -7.36 -11.98
N SER A 80 4.13 -6.24 -12.68
CA SER A 80 4.58 -6.25 -14.08
C SER A 80 5.96 -5.63 -14.14
N LYS A 81 6.91 -6.34 -14.77
CA LYS A 81 8.25 -5.81 -15.00
C LYS A 81 8.17 -4.76 -16.10
N GLU A 82 8.76 -3.59 -15.86
CA GLU A 82 8.97 -2.54 -16.84
C GLU A 82 10.48 -2.42 -17.08
N ASP A 83 10.93 -2.66 -18.31
CA ASP A 83 12.35 -2.64 -18.66
C ASP A 83 12.88 -1.20 -18.78
N GLU A 84 12.01 -0.24 -19.10
CA GLU A 84 12.35 1.17 -19.23
C GLU A 84 11.56 2.07 -18.25
N PRO A 85 11.84 2.01 -16.93
CA PRO A 85 11.06 2.72 -15.93
C PRO A 85 11.16 4.24 -16.11
N LYS A 86 10.02 4.89 -16.37
CA LYS A 86 9.93 6.35 -16.35
C LYS A 86 9.92 6.83 -14.91
N LYS A 87 10.93 7.62 -14.54
CA LYS A 87 11.04 8.21 -13.20
C LYS A 87 10.06 9.37 -13.08
N CYS A 88 9.08 9.23 -12.20
CA CYS A 88 8.13 10.29 -11.86
C CYS A 88 8.35 10.70 -10.40
N LEU A 89 8.13 11.99 -10.11
CA LEU A 89 7.99 12.46 -8.74
C LEU A 89 6.49 12.60 -8.44
N TYR A 90 6.06 12.12 -7.27
CA TYR A 90 4.70 12.39 -6.81
C TYR A 90 4.51 13.89 -6.60
N SER A 91 3.33 14.40 -6.96
CA SER A 91 2.98 15.79 -6.71
C SER A 91 2.96 16.06 -5.19
N SER A 92 3.48 17.21 -4.78
CA SER A 92 3.51 17.62 -3.36
C SER A 92 2.19 18.24 -2.90
N ALA A 93 1.09 18.05 -3.63
CA ALA A 93 -0.20 18.59 -3.25
C ALA A 93 -0.69 17.89 -1.97
N PRO A 94 -1.26 18.63 -1.00
CA PRO A 94 -1.77 18.03 0.22
C PRO A 94 -2.88 17.03 -0.11
N ALA A 95 -2.74 15.82 0.45
CA ALA A 95 -3.72 14.74 0.37
C ALA A 95 -4.87 14.93 1.38
#